data_AF-A0A9E1L1L0-F1
#
_entry.id   AF-A0A9E1L1L0-F1
#
_cell.length_a   1.000
_cell.length_b   1.000
_cell.length_c   1.000
_cell.angle_alpha   90.00
_cell.angle_beta   90.00
_cell.angle_gamma   90.00
#
_symmetry.space_group_name_H-M   'P 1'
#
loop_
_entity.id
_entity.type
_entity.pdbx_description
1 polymer ?
#
loop_
_entity_poly.entity_id
_entity_poly.type
_entity_poly.pdbx_seq_one_letter_code
_entity_poly.pdbx_strand_id
1 'polypeptide(L)'
;MPLLILYLFLPEGSVRMRLRATAPFALIALAYVIWRSYMLDSMVGGYASANDYMDVQFLGHILSSFSHFPALLFGSFWGLASILYLMLIVAYFIFCRSRMLTSAIVLALCLLPLVPLVRFPGIAIADRYLFLISLILSFSIAFYSEKLSIILKRESKNQQLGALYIGLAVLLATGSTNSLSVRKQVSDIAHEFDAQAEFLLNNHNNIAFMPSASVLASYWFVTDLRALKSRLFSGETSPVGVVDEIYLSERQESLLAYSAECACMRETDLNIQDMLAIHRGKLNVDAPLELEFEYKSGYFIWKFGPYDEGVFHVVSDILGVIAAPGEGQIQVSLANNAPFYLRYTSADGWISYSALQHIRHNAPATKWRRE
;
A
#
# COMPACT_ATOMS: atom_id res chain seq x y z
N MET A 1 -12.70 7.93 -10.61
CA MET A 1 -14.06 8.30 -10.15
C MET A 1 -15.11 7.32 -10.68
N PRO A 2 -15.15 6.07 -10.17
CA PRO A 2 -16.12 5.05 -10.64
C PRO A 2 -17.58 5.42 -10.34
N LEU A 3 -17.81 6.07 -9.20
CA LEU A 3 -19.12 6.49 -8.70
C LEU A 3 -19.94 7.28 -9.73
N LEU A 4 -19.29 8.20 -10.45
CA LEU A 4 -19.91 9.01 -11.49
C LEU A 4 -20.61 8.18 -12.57
N ILE A 5 -19.93 7.11 -13.01
CA ILE A 5 -20.42 6.22 -14.05
C ILE A 5 -21.44 5.25 -13.46
N LEU A 6 -21.22 4.76 -12.23
CA LEU A 6 -22.13 3.84 -11.53
C LEU A 6 -23.56 4.40 -11.42
N TYR A 7 -23.74 5.70 -11.14
CA TYR A 7 -25.06 6.32 -11.03
C TYR A 7 -25.90 6.24 -12.33
N LEU A 8 -25.26 6.20 -13.50
CA LEU A 8 -25.96 6.09 -14.78
C LEU A 8 -26.56 4.69 -15.00
N PHE A 9 -25.93 3.68 -14.39
CA PHE A 9 -26.29 2.28 -14.50
C PHE A 9 -27.20 1.78 -13.37
N LEU A 10 -27.52 2.63 -12.40
CA LEU A 10 -28.54 2.31 -11.40
C LEU A 10 -29.89 2.10 -12.11
N PRO A 11 -30.58 0.98 -11.85
CA PRO A 11 -31.82 0.67 -12.57
C PRO A 11 -33.03 1.50 -12.15
N GLU A 12 -32.87 2.46 -11.24
CA GLU A 12 -33.96 3.27 -10.71
C GLU A 12 -34.16 4.56 -11.50
N GLY A 13 -35.42 4.94 -11.66
CA GLY A 13 -35.82 6.20 -12.30
C GLY A 13 -35.55 6.29 -13.81
N SER A 14 -35.93 7.44 -14.36
CA SER A 14 -35.69 7.80 -15.77
C SER A 14 -34.26 8.27 -16.00
N VAL A 15 -33.76 8.20 -17.25
CA VAL A 15 -32.42 8.69 -17.63
C VAL A 15 -32.19 10.13 -17.18
N ARG A 16 -33.23 10.98 -17.26
CA ARG A 16 -33.17 12.38 -16.81
C ARG A 16 -32.94 12.52 -15.32
N MET A 17 -33.55 11.66 -14.50
CA MET A 17 -33.31 11.62 -13.05
C MET A 17 -31.88 11.17 -12.75
N ARG A 18 -31.39 10.14 -13.45
CA ARG A 18 -30.02 9.65 -13.29
C ARG A 18 -29.00 10.73 -13.60
N LEU A 19 -29.15 11.43 -14.73
CA LEU A 19 -28.27 12.56 -15.10
C LEU A 19 -28.29 13.69 -14.06
N ARG A 20 -29.46 14.04 -13.54
CA ARG A 20 -29.57 15.06 -12.47
C ARG A 20 -28.89 14.61 -11.18
N ALA A 21 -29.03 13.34 -10.81
CA ALA A 21 -28.36 12.77 -9.63
C ALA A 21 -26.84 12.68 -9.80
N THR A 22 -26.35 12.44 -11.01
CA THR A 22 -24.92 12.40 -11.34
C THR A 22 -24.28 13.78 -11.37
N ALA A 23 -25.02 14.85 -11.71
CA ALA A 23 -24.51 16.20 -11.87
C ALA A 23 -23.66 16.75 -10.69
N PRO A 24 -24.08 16.66 -9.40
CA PRO A 24 -23.26 17.16 -8.29
C PRO A 24 -21.92 16.41 -8.17
N PHE A 25 -21.91 15.10 -8.40
CA PHE A 25 -20.68 14.31 -8.41
C PHE A 25 -19.77 14.67 -9.58
N ALA A 26 -20.35 14.99 -10.74
CA ALA A 26 -19.60 15.44 -11.91
C ALA A 26 -18.90 16.78 -11.64
N LEU A 27 -19.61 17.72 -10.99
CA LEU A 27 -19.04 19.01 -10.60
C LEU A 27 -17.91 18.86 -9.59
N ILE A 28 -18.08 18.03 -8.56
CA ILE A 28 -17.03 17.77 -7.56
C ILE A 28 -15.82 17.11 -8.22
N ALA A 29 -16.04 16.11 -9.09
CA ALA A 29 -14.94 15.45 -9.79
C ALA A 29 -14.20 16.42 -10.72
N LEU A 30 -14.91 17.32 -11.40
CA LEU A 30 -14.29 18.35 -12.24
C LEU A 30 -13.45 19.31 -11.40
N ALA A 31 -14.00 19.81 -10.29
CA ALA A 31 -13.26 20.67 -9.36
C ALA A 31 -12.00 19.97 -8.81
N TYR A 32 -12.12 18.69 -8.46
CA TYR A 32 -10.99 17.87 -8.02
C TYR A 32 -9.94 17.70 -9.12
N VAL A 33 -10.33 17.40 -10.37
CA VAL A 33 -9.38 17.25 -11.49
C VAL A 33 -8.64 18.56 -11.76
N ILE A 34 -9.34 19.70 -11.72
CA ILE A 34 -8.71 21.03 -11.89
C ILE A 34 -7.73 21.31 -10.75
N TRP A 35 -8.16 21.12 -9.49
CA TRP A 35 -7.30 21.33 -8.33
C TRP A 35 -6.09 20.39 -8.31
N ARG A 36 -6.30 19.11 -8.64
CA ARG A 36 -5.23 18.11 -8.76
C ARG A 36 -4.23 18.48 -9.84
N SER A 37 -4.73 18.89 -11.02
CA SER A 37 -3.88 19.33 -12.12
C SER A 37 -3.02 20.53 -11.75
N TYR A 38 -3.55 21.45 -10.94
CA TYR A 38 -2.81 22.60 -10.44
C TYR A 38 -1.75 22.21 -9.40
N MET A 39 -2.05 21.25 -8.52
CA MET A 39 -1.15 20.86 -7.42
C MET A 39 -0.08 19.84 -7.83
N LEU A 40 -0.38 18.96 -8.78
CA LEU A 40 0.47 17.80 -9.12
C LEU A 40 0.95 17.79 -10.58
N ASP A 41 0.70 18.86 -11.35
CA ASP A 41 0.97 18.96 -12.80
C ASP A 41 0.46 17.74 -13.60
N SER A 42 -0.57 17.06 -13.09
CA SER A 42 -1.11 15.82 -13.67
C SER A 42 -2.63 15.75 -13.47
N MET A 43 -3.33 15.49 -14.58
CA MET A 43 -4.79 15.36 -14.60
C MET A 43 -5.26 13.94 -14.22
N VAL A 44 -4.44 12.91 -14.45
CA VAL A 44 -4.81 11.50 -14.28
C VAL A 44 -3.59 10.69 -13.82
N GLY A 45 -3.80 9.72 -12.92
CA GLY A 45 -2.76 8.77 -12.52
C GLY A 45 -1.86 9.27 -11.39
N GLY A 46 -0.77 8.55 -11.14
CA GLY A 46 0.19 8.80 -10.05
C GLY A 46 1.14 7.64 -9.74
N TYR A 47 0.90 6.46 -10.32
CA TYR A 47 1.67 5.24 -10.04
C TYR A 47 2.36 4.63 -11.27
N ALA A 48 1.93 4.91 -12.50
CA ALA A 48 2.58 4.40 -13.72
C ALA A 48 2.33 5.32 -14.92
N SER A 49 3.16 5.18 -15.96
CA SER A 49 2.98 5.89 -17.23
C SER A 49 1.96 5.15 -18.10
N ALA A 50 1.20 5.87 -18.92
CA ALA A 50 0.13 5.27 -19.73
C ALA A 50 0.61 4.19 -20.72
N ASN A 51 1.88 4.24 -21.12
CA ASN A 51 2.48 3.28 -22.06
C ASN A 51 2.76 1.91 -21.43
N ASP A 52 2.87 1.81 -20.09
CA ASP A 52 3.18 0.56 -19.40
C ASP A 52 1.98 -0.38 -19.27
N TYR A 53 0.74 0.12 -19.49
CA TYR A 53 -0.48 -0.63 -19.22
C TYR A 53 -0.89 -1.63 -20.32
N MET A 54 -0.22 -1.61 -21.47
CA MET A 54 -0.56 -2.44 -22.65
C MET A 54 0.39 -3.63 -22.86
N ASP A 55 1.33 -3.88 -21.95
CA ASP A 55 2.23 -5.03 -22.01
C ASP A 55 1.49 -6.34 -21.62
N VAL A 56 1.75 -7.40 -22.37
CA VAL A 56 1.15 -8.73 -22.15
C VAL A 56 1.61 -9.32 -20.82
N GLN A 57 2.86 -9.08 -20.41
CA GLN A 57 3.36 -9.53 -19.11
C GLN A 57 2.59 -8.83 -17.98
N PHE A 58 2.32 -7.53 -18.13
CA PHE A 58 1.56 -6.74 -17.17
C PHE A 58 0.11 -7.25 -17.00
N LEU A 59 -0.56 -7.65 -18.09
CA LEU A 59 -1.88 -8.31 -18.00
C LEU A 59 -1.85 -9.61 -17.18
N GLY A 60 -0.80 -10.41 -17.31
CA GLY A 60 -0.59 -11.61 -16.49
C GLY A 60 -0.47 -11.27 -15.00
N HIS A 61 0.28 -10.22 -14.67
CA HIS A 61 0.42 -9.74 -13.29
C HIS A 61 -0.91 -9.23 -12.70
N ILE A 62 -1.73 -8.51 -13.49
CA ILE A 62 -3.06 -8.05 -13.06
C ILE A 62 -3.95 -9.24 -12.69
N LEU A 63 -4.05 -10.24 -13.58
CA LEU A 63 -4.88 -11.42 -13.35
C LEU A 63 -4.41 -12.21 -12.12
N SER A 64 -3.09 -12.38 -11.98
CA SER A 64 -2.50 -13.03 -10.82
C SER A 64 -2.87 -12.28 -9.52
N SER A 65 -2.65 -10.96 -9.48
CA SER A 65 -2.97 -10.15 -8.29
C SER A 65 -4.45 -10.19 -7.94
N PHE A 66 -5.35 -9.99 -8.92
CA PHE A 66 -6.80 -9.99 -8.67
C PHE A 66 -7.32 -11.37 -8.26
N SER A 67 -6.69 -12.46 -8.70
CA SER A 67 -7.08 -13.81 -8.28
C SER A 67 -6.82 -14.07 -6.79
N HIS A 68 -5.96 -13.27 -6.14
CA HIS A 68 -5.70 -13.35 -4.70
C HIS A 68 -6.72 -12.56 -3.85
N PHE A 69 -7.57 -11.72 -4.45
CA PHE A 69 -8.54 -10.92 -3.69
C PHE A 69 -9.47 -11.74 -2.78
N PRO A 70 -10.01 -12.91 -3.21
CA PRO A 70 -10.78 -13.77 -2.31
C PRO A 70 -9.99 -14.22 -1.08
N ALA A 71 -8.71 -14.56 -1.26
CA ALA A 71 -7.82 -14.95 -0.15
C ALA A 71 -7.61 -13.80 0.83
N LEU A 72 -7.43 -12.58 0.33
CA LEU A 72 -7.29 -11.39 1.17
C LEU A 72 -8.58 -11.05 1.93
N LEU A 73 -9.76 -11.25 1.31
CA LEU A 73 -11.05 -10.92 1.91
C LEU A 73 -11.55 -11.97 2.92
N PHE A 74 -11.30 -13.26 2.66
CA PHE A 74 -11.88 -14.37 3.43
C PHE A 74 -10.84 -15.24 4.16
N GLY A 75 -9.55 -14.95 4.02
CA GLY A 75 -8.48 -15.68 4.69
C GLY A 75 -8.43 -17.15 4.28
N SER A 76 -8.20 -18.05 5.23
CA SER A 76 -8.12 -19.50 4.99
C SER A 76 -9.39 -20.12 4.40
N PHE A 77 -10.55 -19.47 4.56
CA PHE A 77 -11.85 -19.96 4.07
C PHE A 77 -12.23 -19.42 2.69
N TRP A 78 -11.30 -18.80 1.96
CA TRP A 78 -11.57 -18.17 0.67
C TRP A 78 -12.17 -19.11 -0.36
N GLY A 79 -11.73 -20.37 -0.41
CA GLY A 79 -12.24 -21.36 -1.37
C GLY A 79 -13.74 -21.63 -1.14
N LEU A 80 -14.13 -21.87 0.12
CA LEU A 80 -15.52 -22.08 0.49
C LEU A 80 -16.37 -20.84 0.19
N ALA A 81 -15.89 -19.65 0.56
CA ALA A 81 -16.59 -18.40 0.31
C ALA A 81 -16.79 -18.15 -1.20
N SER A 82 -15.76 -18.42 -2.01
CA SER A 82 -15.82 -18.29 -3.46
C SER A 82 -16.84 -19.24 -4.08
N ILE A 83 -16.89 -20.50 -3.65
CA ILE A 83 -17.87 -21.49 -4.11
C ILE A 83 -19.29 -21.07 -3.75
N LEU A 84 -19.54 -20.64 -2.50
CA LEU A 84 -20.85 -20.17 -2.06
C LEU A 84 -21.31 -18.94 -2.86
N TYR A 85 -20.41 -17.99 -3.10
CA TYR A 85 -20.72 -16.80 -3.88
C TYR A 85 -20.97 -17.11 -5.36
N LEU A 86 -20.19 -18.02 -5.96
CA LEU A 86 -20.43 -18.51 -7.32
C LEU A 86 -21.78 -19.22 -7.44
N MET A 87 -22.15 -20.07 -6.47
CA MET A 87 -23.46 -20.71 -6.45
C MET A 87 -24.60 -19.68 -6.36
N LEU A 88 -24.42 -18.60 -5.58
CA LEU A 88 -25.38 -17.49 -5.52
C LEU A 88 -25.54 -16.80 -6.88
N ILE A 89 -24.44 -16.50 -7.57
CA ILE A 89 -24.47 -15.90 -8.92
C ILE A 89 -25.15 -16.83 -9.92
N VAL A 90 -24.80 -18.11 -9.93
CA VAL A 90 -25.36 -19.11 -10.85
C VAL A 90 -26.86 -19.28 -10.60
N ALA A 91 -27.28 -19.39 -9.34
CA ALA A 91 -28.69 -19.44 -8.98
C ALA A 91 -29.42 -18.16 -9.45
N TYR A 92 -28.86 -16.99 -9.18
CA TYR A 92 -29.42 -15.72 -9.66
C TYR A 92 -29.55 -15.70 -11.19
N PHE A 93 -28.54 -16.15 -11.92
CA PHE A 93 -28.55 -16.20 -13.38
C PHE A 93 -29.67 -17.10 -13.92
N ILE A 94 -29.81 -18.30 -13.35
CA ILE A 94 -30.82 -19.29 -13.76
C ILE A 94 -32.24 -18.77 -13.49
N PHE A 95 -32.49 -18.22 -12.30
CA PHE A 95 -33.84 -17.84 -11.87
C PHE A 95 -34.29 -16.44 -12.31
N CYS A 96 -33.37 -15.47 -12.39
CA CYS A 96 -33.73 -14.07 -12.67
C CYS A 96 -33.44 -13.65 -14.11
N ARG A 97 -32.50 -14.30 -14.83
CA ARG A 97 -32.06 -14.03 -16.22
C ARG A 97 -31.71 -12.58 -16.60
N SER A 98 -31.82 -11.60 -15.70
CA SER A 98 -31.76 -10.17 -16.05
C SER A 98 -30.58 -9.45 -15.39
N ARG A 99 -30.04 -8.45 -16.12
CA ARG A 99 -29.07 -7.44 -15.67
C ARG A 99 -27.66 -7.90 -15.26
N MET A 100 -27.21 -9.07 -15.70
CA MET A 100 -25.80 -9.49 -15.56
C MET A 100 -24.82 -8.50 -16.22
N LEU A 101 -25.22 -7.88 -17.34
CA LEU A 101 -24.40 -6.86 -17.99
C LEU A 101 -24.13 -5.66 -17.07
N THR A 102 -25.15 -5.22 -16.32
CA THR A 102 -24.99 -4.14 -15.34
C THR A 102 -24.01 -4.55 -14.25
N SER A 103 -24.16 -5.75 -13.68
CA SER A 103 -23.21 -6.27 -12.68
C SER A 103 -21.78 -6.36 -13.22
N ALA A 104 -21.60 -6.79 -14.48
CA ALA A 104 -20.30 -6.84 -15.13
C ALA A 104 -19.68 -5.45 -15.32
N ILE A 105 -20.48 -4.45 -15.72
CA ILE A 105 -20.04 -3.06 -15.83
C ILE A 105 -19.63 -2.51 -14.46
N VAL A 106 -20.42 -2.76 -13.40
CA VAL A 106 -20.07 -2.34 -12.04
C VAL A 106 -18.74 -2.97 -11.61
N LEU A 107 -18.56 -4.26 -11.83
CA LEU A 107 -17.31 -4.95 -11.50
C LEU A 107 -16.12 -4.34 -12.25
N ALA A 108 -16.25 -4.12 -13.56
CA ALA A 108 -15.20 -3.52 -14.38
C ALA A 108 -14.83 -2.10 -13.90
N LEU A 109 -15.82 -1.27 -13.60
CA LEU A 109 -15.61 0.10 -13.10
C LEU A 109 -14.89 0.14 -11.76
N CYS A 110 -14.97 -0.92 -10.97
CA CYS A 110 -14.37 -1.00 -9.65
C CYS A 110 -12.99 -1.68 -9.66
N LEU A 111 -12.75 -2.60 -10.59
CA LEU A 111 -11.43 -3.23 -10.76
C LEU A 111 -10.46 -2.36 -11.58
N LEU A 112 -10.92 -1.65 -12.61
CA LEU A 112 -10.07 -0.82 -13.47
C LEU A 112 -9.21 0.20 -12.70
N PRO A 113 -9.73 0.94 -11.70
CA PRO A 113 -8.92 1.87 -10.92
C PRO A 113 -7.82 1.20 -10.08
N LEU A 114 -7.91 -0.10 -9.81
CA LEU A 114 -6.93 -0.85 -9.04
C LEU A 114 -5.77 -1.36 -9.90
N VAL A 115 -5.92 -1.37 -11.23
CA VAL A 115 -4.91 -1.86 -12.17
C VAL A 115 -3.53 -1.20 -11.97
N PRO A 116 -3.42 0.14 -11.84
CA PRO A 116 -2.12 0.77 -11.63
C PRO A 116 -1.43 0.37 -10.32
N LEU A 117 -2.19 -0.07 -9.30
CA LEU A 117 -1.67 -0.41 -7.98
C LEU A 117 -1.02 -1.81 -7.94
N VAL A 118 -1.20 -2.64 -8.97
CA VAL A 118 -0.66 -4.00 -9.02
C VAL A 118 0.88 -4.01 -9.03
N ARG A 119 1.52 -3.03 -9.70
CA ARG A 119 2.99 -3.00 -9.85
C ARG A 119 3.68 -2.35 -8.65
N PHE A 120 3.19 -1.19 -8.22
CA PHE A 120 3.70 -0.48 -7.06
C PHE A 120 2.59 0.41 -6.48
N PRO A 121 2.27 0.34 -5.18
CA PRO A 121 2.96 -0.40 -4.12
C PRO A 121 2.66 -1.91 -4.07
N GLY A 122 1.76 -2.42 -4.92
CA GLY A 122 1.26 -3.80 -4.86
C GLY A 122 0.08 -3.94 -3.90
N ILE A 123 -0.83 -4.87 -4.19
CA ILE A 123 -1.95 -5.24 -3.31
C ILE A 123 -1.66 -6.65 -2.77
N ALA A 124 -0.83 -6.72 -1.73
CA ALA A 124 -0.38 -7.98 -1.13
C ALA A 124 -1.05 -8.31 0.22
N ILE A 125 -1.65 -7.31 0.87
CA ILE A 125 -2.30 -7.43 2.17
C ILE A 125 -3.74 -6.94 2.12
N ALA A 126 -4.53 -7.29 3.13
CA ALA A 126 -5.92 -6.85 3.26
C ALA A 126 -5.98 -5.38 3.71
N ASP A 127 -5.66 -4.46 2.80
CA ASP A 127 -5.57 -3.03 3.07
C ASP A 127 -6.78 -2.22 2.58
N ARG A 128 -6.65 -0.89 2.67
CA ARG A 128 -7.66 0.08 2.26
C ARG A 128 -8.13 -0.05 0.80
N TYR A 129 -7.33 -0.62 -0.10
CA TYR A 129 -7.72 -0.75 -1.51
C TYR A 129 -8.82 -1.80 -1.70
N LEU A 130 -8.91 -2.79 -0.81
CA LEU A 130 -9.97 -3.80 -0.84
C LEU A 130 -11.30 -3.32 -0.25
N PHE A 131 -11.34 -2.16 0.40
CA PHE A 131 -12.56 -1.64 1.02
C PHE A 131 -13.71 -1.47 0.01
N LEU A 132 -13.42 -0.92 -1.18
CA LEU A 132 -14.44 -0.77 -2.21
C LEU A 132 -14.91 -2.14 -2.73
N ILE A 133 -13.99 -3.09 -2.89
CA ILE A 133 -14.30 -4.45 -3.36
C ILE A 133 -15.16 -5.20 -2.35
N SER A 134 -14.81 -5.12 -1.06
CA SER A 134 -15.60 -5.75 0.01
C SER A 134 -17.00 -5.14 0.10
N LEU A 135 -17.12 -3.81 -0.03
CA LEU A 135 -18.41 -3.11 -0.04
C LEU A 135 -19.30 -3.58 -1.21
N ILE A 136 -18.76 -3.66 -2.42
CA ILE A 136 -19.51 -4.10 -3.60
C ILE A 136 -19.91 -5.56 -3.47
N LEU A 137 -19.03 -6.40 -2.95
CA LEU A 137 -19.33 -7.80 -2.66
C LEU A 137 -20.47 -7.92 -1.65
N SER A 138 -20.47 -7.10 -0.59
CA SER A 138 -21.59 -7.07 0.36
C SER A 138 -22.91 -6.65 -0.31
N PHE A 139 -22.90 -5.61 -1.15
CA PHE A 139 -24.08 -5.18 -1.89
C PHE A 139 -24.56 -6.22 -2.90
N SER A 140 -23.66 -6.90 -3.60
CA SER A 140 -24.02 -7.93 -4.58
C SER A 140 -24.64 -9.15 -3.89
N ILE A 141 -24.07 -9.59 -2.76
CA ILE A 141 -24.63 -10.68 -1.95
C ILE A 141 -26.04 -10.32 -1.49
N ALA A 142 -26.24 -9.11 -0.94
CA ALA A 142 -27.55 -8.65 -0.49
C ALA A 142 -28.56 -8.59 -1.65
N PHE A 143 -28.18 -7.98 -2.78
CA PHE A 143 -29.06 -7.83 -3.94
C PHE A 143 -29.46 -9.18 -4.57
N TYR A 144 -28.49 -10.08 -4.79
CA TYR A 144 -28.77 -11.38 -5.40
C TYR A 144 -29.62 -12.25 -4.48
N SER A 145 -29.31 -12.28 -3.18
CA SER A 145 -30.05 -13.07 -2.21
C SER A 145 -31.47 -12.57 -2.00
N GLU A 146 -31.70 -11.25 -1.97
CA GLU A 146 -33.04 -10.67 -1.86
C GLU A 146 -33.91 -11.10 -3.06
N LYS A 147 -33.43 -10.90 -4.29
CA LYS A 147 -34.18 -11.26 -5.50
C LYS A 147 -34.47 -12.75 -5.57
N LEU A 148 -33.49 -13.59 -5.24
CA LEU A 148 -33.66 -15.03 -5.19
C LEU A 148 -34.68 -15.43 -4.13
N SER A 149 -34.63 -14.83 -2.93
CA SER A 149 -35.57 -15.12 -1.85
C SER A 149 -37.03 -14.82 -2.22
N ILE A 150 -37.28 -13.74 -2.97
CA ILE A 150 -38.63 -13.37 -3.43
C ILE A 150 -39.17 -14.44 -4.39
N ILE A 151 -38.36 -14.89 -5.35
CA ILE A 151 -38.75 -15.90 -6.32
C ILE A 151 -38.98 -17.25 -5.63
N LEU A 152 -38.04 -17.68 -4.78
CA LEU A 152 -38.15 -18.96 -4.07
C LEU A 152 -39.36 -19.01 -3.13
N LYS A 153 -39.69 -17.89 -2.45
CA LYS A 153 -40.92 -17.77 -1.66
C LYS A 153 -42.16 -17.87 -2.53
N ARG A 154 -42.19 -17.18 -3.67
CA ARG A 154 -43.32 -17.20 -4.62
C ARG A 154 -43.58 -18.60 -5.18
N GLU A 155 -42.52 -19.35 -5.46
CA GLU A 155 -42.60 -20.73 -5.96
C GLU A 155 -42.72 -21.78 -4.83
N SER A 156 -42.87 -21.36 -3.58
CA SER A 156 -43.00 -22.23 -2.39
C SER A 156 -41.82 -23.22 -2.20
N LYS A 157 -40.61 -22.86 -2.64
CA LYS A 157 -39.40 -23.70 -2.56
C LYS A 157 -38.67 -23.54 -1.22
N ASN A 158 -39.34 -23.91 -0.13
CA ASN A 158 -38.87 -23.66 1.25
C ASN A 158 -37.50 -24.28 1.57
N GLN A 159 -37.18 -25.45 1.02
CA GLN A 159 -35.86 -26.09 1.22
C GLN A 159 -34.72 -25.26 0.61
N GLN A 160 -34.90 -24.74 -0.61
CA GLN A 160 -33.90 -23.92 -1.29
C GLN A 160 -33.75 -22.55 -0.62
N LEU A 161 -34.84 -22.01 -0.08
CA LEU A 161 -34.81 -20.81 0.74
C LEU A 161 -34.01 -21.02 2.04
N GLY A 162 -34.18 -22.17 2.70
CA GLY A 162 -33.37 -22.56 3.85
C GLY A 162 -31.88 -22.68 3.50
N ALA A 163 -31.56 -23.34 2.39
CA ALA A 163 -30.18 -23.47 1.90
C ALA A 163 -29.54 -22.09 1.59
N LEU A 164 -30.32 -21.15 1.03
CA LEU A 164 -29.85 -19.77 0.79
C LEU A 164 -29.46 -19.08 2.09
N TYR A 165 -30.31 -19.12 3.12
CA TYR A 165 -30.00 -18.49 4.41
C TYR A 165 -28.81 -19.14 5.12
N ILE A 166 -28.68 -20.46 5.05
CA ILE A 166 -27.51 -21.17 5.58
C ILE A 166 -26.25 -20.73 4.83
N GLY A 167 -26.29 -20.69 3.49
CA GLY A 167 -25.16 -20.22 2.68
C GLY A 167 -24.74 -18.79 3.01
N LEU A 168 -25.71 -17.89 3.24
CA LEU A 168 -25.44 -16.51 3.69
C LEU A 168 -24.81 -16.48 5.09
N ALA A 169 -25.32 -17.27 6.04
CA ALA A 169 -24.75 -17.35 7.38
C ALA A 169 -23.29 -17.83 7.35
N VAL A 170 -22.99 -18.83 6.50
CA VAL A 170 -21.61 -19.31 6.31
C VAL A 170 -20.72 -18.23 5.67
N LEU A 171 -21.20 -17.52 4.64
CA LEU A 171 -20.46 -16.41 4.02
C LEU A 171 -20.14 -15.28 5.02
N LEU A 172 -21.09 -14.96 5.90
CA LEU A 172 -20.88 -13.97 6.95
C LEU A 172 -19.88 -14.45 7.99
N ALA A 173 -19.95 -15.73 8.38
CA ALA A 173 -19.04 -16.31 9.36
C ALA A 173 -17.59 -16.33 8.85
N THR A 174 -17.36 -16.72 7.59
CA THR A 174 -16.02 -16.73 6.99
C THR A 174 -15.43 -15.31 6.90
N GLY A 175 -16.20 -14.33 6.41
CA GLY A 175 -15.78 -12.93 6.34
C GLY A 175 -15.49 -12.32 7.73
N SER A 176 -16.31 -12.64 8.73
CA SER A 176 -16.14 -12.14 10.11
C SER A 176 -14.88 -12.70 10.76
N THR A 177 -14.57 -13.97 10.52
CA THR A 177 -13.38 -14.63 11.09
C THR A 177 -12.10 -13.97 10.57
N ASN A 178 -12.01 -13.74 9.26
CA ASN A 178 -10.87 -13.02 8.68
C ASN A 178 -10.79 -11.56 9.18
N SER A 179 -11.94 -10.88 9.28
CA SER A 179 -12.00 -9.50 9.77
C SER A 179 -11.49 -9.35 11.21
N LEU A 180 -11.76 -10.32 12.08
CA LEU A 180 -11.22 -10.35 13.45
C LEU A 180 -9.70 -10.51 13.47
N SER A 181 -9.17 -11.40 12.61
CA SER A 181 -7.72 -11.60 12.46
C SER A 181 -7.02 -10.34 11.97
N VAL A 182 -7.53 -9.73 10.89
CA VAL A 182 -6.97 -8.49 10.33
C VAL A 182 -7.07 -7.35 11.34
N ARG A 183 -8.19 -7.22 12.07
CA ARG A 183 -8.34 -6.20 13.11
C ARG A 183 -7.29 -6.36 14.22
N LYS A 184 -6.99 -7.61 14.63
CA LYS A 184 -5.95 -7.87 15.62
C LYS A 184 -4.58 -7.43 15.11
N GLN A 185 -4.21 -7.83 13.88
CA GLN A 185 -2.94 -7.43 13.26
C GLN A 185 -2.80 -5.90 13.17
N VAL A 186 -3.85 -5.20 12.75
CA VAL A 186 -3.84 -3.73 12.69
C VAL A 186 -3.73 -3.12 14.08
N SER A 187 -4.37 -3.71 15.10
CA SER A 187 -4.23 -3.26 16.50
C SER A 187 -2.81 -3.45 17.02
N ASP A 188 -2.17 -4.58 16.72
CA ASP A 188 -0.81 -4.87 17.16
C ASP A 188 0.18 -3.89 16.51
N ILE A 189 0.02 -3.59 15.21
CA ILE A 189 0.79 -2.55 14.52
C ILE A 189 0.51 -1.16 15.11
N ALA A 190 -0.75 -0.84 15.44
CA ALA A 190 -1.07 0.45 16.05
C ALA A 190 -0.38 0.63 17.41
N HIS A 191 -0.36 -0.40 18.26
CA HIS A 191 0.36 -0.37 19.53
C HIS A 191 1.88 -0.20 19.35
N GLU A 192 2.46 -0.81 18.31
CA GLU A 192 3.86 -0.61 17.94
C GLU A 192 4.16 0.85 17.56
N PHE A 193 3.26 1.48 16.78
CA PHE A 193 3.38 2.91 16.43
C PHE A 193 3.23 3.79 17.67
N ASP A 194 2.25 3.51 18.54
CA ASP A 194 2.02 4.28 19.77
C ASP A 194 3.22 4.24 20.72
N ALA A 195 3.81 3.06 20.93
CA ALA A 195 4.99 2.90 21.79
C ALA A 195 6.21 3.69 21.27
N GLN A 196 6.44 3.67 19.95
CA GLN A 196 7.50 4.46 19.32
C GLN A 196 7.17 5.95 19.31
N ALA A 197 5.90 6.33 19.18
CA ALA A 197 5.45 7.72 19.28
C ALA A 197 5.73 8.30 20.67
N GLU A 198 5.32 7.58 21.72
CA GLU A 198 5.52 7.97 23.10
C GLU A 198 7.01 8.10 23.42
N PHE A 199 7.83 7.16 22.93
CA PHE A 199 9.28 7.24 23.05
C PHE A 199 9.86 8.50 22.40
N LEU A 200 9.45 8.81 21.15
CA LEU A 200 9.91 10.00 20.42
C LEU A 200 9.53 11.32 21.10
N LEU A 201 8.36 11.36 21.74
CA LEU A 201 7.84 12.53 22.44
C LEU A 201 8.51 12.73 23.81
N ASN A 202 8.82 11.65 24.53
CA ASN A 202 9.32 11.74 25.92
C ASN A 202 10.85 11.77 26.02
N ASN A 203 11.60 11.55 24.94
CA ASN A 203 13.06 11.49 24.95
C ASN A 203 13.71 12.57 24.07
N HIS A 204 15.04 12.62 24.09
CA HIS A 204 15.87 13.66 23.47
C HIS A 204 16.91 13.09 22.50
N ASN A 205 17.64 13.97 21.82
CA ASN A 205 18.61 13.62 20.78
C ASN A 205 19.90 12.94 21.26
N ASN A 206 20.13 12.80 22.57
CA ASN A 206 21.25 12.02 23.11
C ASN A 206 21.05 10.51 22.96
N ILE A 207 19.80 10.08 22.76
CA ILE A 207 19.42 8.68 22.56
C ILE A 207 19.19 8.41 21.07
N ALA A 208 19.79 7.33 20.57
CA ALA A 208 19.45 6.77 19.27
C ALA A 208 18.41 5.67 19.41
N PHE A 209 17.63 5.47 18.35
CA PHE A 209 16.77 4.29 18.26
C PHE A 209 16.73 3.69 16.87
N MET A 210 16.50 2.39 16.80
CA MET A 210 16.21 1.67 15.58
C MET A 210 14.69 1.56 15.43
N PRO A 211 14.08 2.20 14.43
CA PRO A 211 12.66 2.01 14.15
C PRO A 211 12.39 0.54 13.82
N SER A 212 11.23 0.05 14.21
CA SER A 212 10.74 -1.25 13.75
C SER A 212 10.56 -1.24 12.22
N ALA A 213 10.46 -2.43 11.61
CA ALA A 213 10.25 -2.55 10.16
C ALA A 213 8.99 -1.79 9.67
N SER A 214 7.90 -1.83 10.45
CA SER A 214 6.64 -1.14 10.11
C SER A 214 6.78 0.38 10.14
N VAL A 215 7.47 0.91 11.15
CA VAL A 215 7.72 2.36 11.29
C VAL A 215 8.77 2.82 10.27
N LEU A 216 9.77 2.00 9.96
CA LEU A 216 10.78 2.29 8.95
C LEU A 216 10.17 2.47 7.56
N ALA A 217 9.20 1.62 7.18
CA ALA A 217 8.45 1.75 5.94
C ALA A 217 7.58 3.02 5.89
N SER A 218 7.30 3.61 7.05
CA SER A 218 6.51 4.84 7.20
C SER A 218 7.32 5.94 7.90
N TYR A 219 8.61 6.06 7.62
CA TYR A 219 9.51 6.93 8.39
C TYR A 219 9.15 8.42 8.36
N TRP A 220 8.30 8.85 7.42
CA TRP A 220 7.62 10.15 7.45
C TRP A 220 6.90 10.40 8.79
N PHE A 221 6.36 9.36 9.43
CA PHE A 221 5.77 9.41 10.78
C PHE A 221 6.78 9.91 11.83
N VAL A 222 8.01 9.37 11.80
CA VAL A 222 9.07 9.76 12.73
C VAL A 222 9.50 11.20 12.47
N THR A 223 9.77 11.57 11.23
CA THR A 223 10.23 12.92 10.88
C THR A 223 9.17 13.99 11.19
N ASP A 224 7.90 13.72 10.87
CA ASP A 224 6.79 14.64 11.16
C ASP A 224 6.51 14.77 12.65
N LEU A 225 6.58 13.67 13.43
CA LEU A 225 6.38 13.73 14.87
C LEU A 225 7.50 14.51 15.56
N ARG A 226 8.75 14.35 15.12
CA ARG A 226 9.90 15.16 15.58
C ARG A 226 9.74 16.63 15.23
N ALA A 227 9.28 16.93 14.01
CA ALA A 227 8.97 18.30 13.58
C ALA A 227 7.80 18.90 14.37
N LEU A 228 6.81 18.10 14.74
CA LEU A 228 5.69 18.52 15.59
C LEU A 228 6.17 18.82 17.01
N LYS A 229 6.97 17.93 17.63
CA LYS A 229 7.53 18.13 18.97
C LYS A 229 8.30 19.44 19.06
N SER A 230 9.21 19.69 18.11
CA SER A 230 10.04 20.91 18.11
C SER A 230 9.23 22.19 17.91
N ARG A 231 8.08 22.13 17.24
CA ARG A 231 7.14 23.26 17.09
C ARG A 231 6.29 23.50 18.34
N LEU A 232 5.86 22.44 19.02
CA LEU A 232 5.01 22.52 20.21
C LEU A 232 5.80 22.89 21.46
N PHE A 233 7.03 22.41 21.59
CA PHE A 233 7.86 22.58 22.77
C PHE A 233 9.21 23.20 22.38
N SER A 234 9.36 24.50 22.64
CA SER A 234 10.57 25.25 22.26
C SER A 234 11.80 24.69 22.98
N GLY A 235 12.84 24.33 22.22
CA GLY A 235 14.10 23.81 22.74
C GLY A 235 14.11 22.31 23.00
N GLU A 236 12.97 21.64 22.89
CA GLU A 236 12.90 20.18 22.96
C GLU A 236 13.49 19.55 21.70
N THR A 237 14.20 18.45 21.89
CA THR A 237 14.71 17.61 20.81
C THR A 237 14.07 16.23 20.89
N SER A 238 14.31 15.40 19.88
CA SER A 238 13.81 14.02 19.85
C SER A 238 14.94 13.05 19.54
N PRO A 239 14.77 11.77 19.91
CA PRO A 239 15.73 10.72 19.58
C PRO A 239 16.10 10.68 18.10
N VAL A 240 17.33 10.27 17.83
CA VAL A 240 17.84 10.13 16.47
C VAL A 240 17.47 8.75 15.94
N GLY A 241 16.63 8.70 14.92
CA GLY A 241 16.25 7.43 14.28
C GLY A 241 17.35 6.92 13.37
N VAL A 242 17.90 5.76 13.68
CA VAL A 242 18.88 5.02 12.88
C VAL A 242 18.12 4.14 11.89
N VAL A 243 17.93 4.64 10.68
CA VAL A 243 17.16 3.96 9.61
C VAL A 243 17.93 2.82 8.95
N ASP A 244 19.25 2.89 9.00
CA ASP A 244 20.18 1.96 8.37
C ASP A 244 21.52 2.05 9.11
N GLU A 245 22.30 0.97 9.11
CA GLU A 245 23.59 0.89 9.78
C GLU A 245 24.60 1.92 9.28
N ILE A 246 24.46 2.47 8.06
CA ILE A 246 25.29 3.58 7.56
C ILE A 246 25.13 4.87 8.40
N TYR A 247 24.02 5.00 9.15
CA TYR A 247 23.75 6.12 10.06
C TYR A 247 24.11 5.82 11.52
N LEU A 248 24.63 4.62 11.83
CA LEU A 248 25.18 4.36 13.15
C LEU A 248 26.42 5.23 13.36
N SER A 249 26.45 5.94 14.49
CA SER A 249 27.61 6.74 14.88
C SER A 249 28.04 6.37 16.28
N GLU A 250 29.32 6.59 16.61
CA GLU A 250 29.82 6.36 17.97
C GLU A 250 29.42 7.47 18.96
N ARG A 251 28.67 8.48 18.50
CA ARG A 251 28.34 9.68 19.28
C ARG A 251 27.12 9.51 20.19
N GLN A 252 26.33 8.46 20.02
CA GLN A 252 25.12 8.26 20.82
C GLN A 252 25.43 7.45 22.09
N GLU A 253 24.86 7.87 23.21
CA GLU A 253 25.09 7.26 24.52
C GLU A 253 24.43 5.88 24.64
N SER A 254 23.27 5.72 24.00
CA SER A 254 22.50 4.47 24.00
C SER A 254 21.74 4.28 22.69
N LEU A 255 21.49 3.02 22.38
CA LEU A 255 20.70 2.59 21.23
C LEU A 255 19.56 1.70 21.70
N LEU A 256 18.34 2.10 21.40
CA LEU A 256 17.14 1.34 21.74
C LEU A 256 16.45 0.81 20.48
N ALA A 257 15.82 -0.35 20.59
CA ALA A 257 14.98 -0.92 19.56
C ALA A 257 13.60 -1.29 20.12
N TYR A 258 12.61 -1.35 19.23
CA TYR A 258 11.28 -1.82 19.60
C TYR A 258 11.29 -3.32 19.90
N SER A 259 10.73 -3.70 21.05
CA SER A 259 10.51 -5.10 21.43
C SER A 259 9.01 -5.41 21.45
N ALA A 260 8.60 -6.36 20.60
CA ALA A 260 7.21 -6.81 20.52
C ALA A 260 6.74 -7.54 21.79
N GLU A 261 7.64 -8.10 22.60
CA GLU A 261 7.30 -8.83 23.82
C GLU A 261 6.72 -7.91 24.91
N CYS A 262 7.23 -6.68 25.00
CA CYS A 262 6.77 -5.69 25.97
C CYS A 262 5.97 -4.54 25.34
N ALA A 263 5.84 -4.52 24.01
CA ALA A 263 5.36 -3.38 23.24
C ALA A 263 6.05 -2.07 23.67
N CYS A 264 7.38 -2.10 23.79
CA CYS A 264 8.16 -1.01 24.37
C CYS A 264 9.54 -0.87 23.73
N MET A 265 10.16 0.30 23.89
CA MET A 265 11.55 0.52 23.47
C MET A 265 12.49 -0.02 24.55
N ARG A 266 13.45 -0.86 24.16
CA ARG A 266 14.46 -1.44 25.04
C ARG A 266 15.85 -1.28 24.45
N GLU A 267 16.86 -1.27 25.31
CA GLU A 267 18.25 -1.34 24.86
C GLU A 267 18.48 -2.60 24.03
N THR A 268 19.29 -2.47 23.00
CA THR A 268 19.67 -3.60 22.15
C THR A 268 20.65 -4.52 22.89
N ASP A 269 20.50 -5.84 22.72
CA ASP A 269 21.45 -6.82 23.29
C ASP A 269 22.89 -6.64 22.77
N LEU A 270 23.00 -6.09 21.55
CA LEU A 270 24.26 -5.71 20.94
C LEU A 270 24.54 -4.25 21.23
N ASN A 271 25.77 -3.94 21.65
CA ASN A 271 26.22 -2.55 21.71
C ASN A 271 26.48 -2.01 20.29
N ILE A 272 26.65 -0.68 20.18
CA ILE A 272 26.89 0.00 18.90
C ILE A 272 28.14 -0.53 18.19
N GLN A 273 29.21 -0.87 18.93
CA GLN A 273 30.48 -1.35 18.36
C GLN A 273 30.33 -2.74 17.73
N ASP A 274 29.59 -3.64 18.37
CA ASP A 274 29.31 -4.97 17.85
C ASP A 274 28.47 -4.89 16.56
N MET A 275 27.48 -3.98 16.52
CA MET A 275 26.69 -3.76 15.31
C MET A 275 27.51 -3.16 14.17
N LEU A 276 28.39 -2.21 14.46
CA LEU A 276 29.34 -1.67 13.48
C LEU A 276 30.30 -2.77 12.96
N ALA A 277 30.75 -3.68 13.82
CA ALA A 277 31.60 -4.80 13.42
C ALA A 277 30.85 -5.78 12.50
N ILE A 278 29.61 -6.14 12.84
CA ILE A 278 28.74 -6.98 11.99
C ILE A 278 28.50 -6.31 10.64
N HIS A 279 28.21 -5.01 10.64
CA HIS A 279 27.99 -4.24 9.42
C HIS A 279 29.24 -4.23 8.53
N ARG A 280 30.42 -3.94 9.10
CA ARG A 280 31.70 -3.99 8.38
C ARG A 280 32.00 -5.36 7.80
N GLY A 281 31.62 -6.44 8.50
CA GLY A 281 31.77 -7.82 8.01
C GLY A 281 30.92 -8.15 6.78
N LYS A 282 29.77 -7.48 6.60
CA LYS A 282 28.89 -7.65 5.42
C LYS A 282 29.21 -6.68 4.29
N LEU A 283 29.90 -5.57 4.60
CA LEU A 283 30.14 -4.48 3.67
C LEU A 283 31.18 -4.87 2.62
N ASN A 284 30.75 -4.97 1.37
CA ASN A 284 31.62 -5.07 0.21
C ASN A 284 31.75 -3.69 -0.45
N VAL A 285 32.79 -2.95 -0.05
CA VAL A 285 33.04 -1.57 -0.49
C VAL A 285 33.36 -1.49 -1.99
N ASP A 286 33.95 -2.54 -2.54
CA ASP A 286 34.46 -2.58 -3.92
C ASP A 286 33.44 -3.16 -4.92
N ALA A 287 32.29 -3.65 -4.43
CA ALA A 287 31.25 -4.19 -5.30
C ALA A 287 30.73 -3.12 -6.29
N PRO A 288 30.67 -3.39 -7.60
CA PRO A 288 30.22 -2.42 -8.59
C PRO A 288 28.77 -2.00 -8.32
N LEU A 289 28.50 -0.70 -8.45
CA LEU A 289 27.17 -0.16 -8.27
C LEU A 289 26.96 0.99 -9.25
N GLU A 290 25.82 0.99 -9.92
CA GLU A 290 25.43 1.98 -10.92
C GLU A 290 24.09 2.60 -10.53
N LEU A 291 24.01 3.91 -10.71
CA LEU A 291 22.85 4.72 -10.38
C LEU A 291 22.65 5.79 -11.46
N GLU A 292 21.49 5.78 -12.09
CA GLU A 292 20.97 6.87 -12.91
C GLU A 292 19.62 7.29 -12.34
N PHE A 293 19.43 8.58 -12.07
CA PHE A 293 18.14 9.08 -11.59
C PHE A 293 17.87 10.52 -12.01
N GLU A 294 16.59 10.88 -12.05
CA GLU A 294 16.13 12.26 -12.22
C GLU A 294 14.90 12.55 -11.35
N TYR A 295 14.74 13.82 -10.99
CA TYR A 295 13.55 14.31 -10.29
C TYR A 295 12.90 15.45 -11.06
N LYS A 296 11.76 15.16 -11.69
CA LYS A 296 11.06 16.09 -12.58
C LYS A 296 9.55 16.01 -12.37
N SER A 297 8.90 17.16 -12.24
CA SER A 297 7.43 17.26 -12.09
C SER A 297 6.86 16.34 -10.98
N GLY A 298 7.57 16.22 -9.85
CA GLY A 298 7.14 15.38 -8.72
C GLY A 298 7.40 13.88 -8.88
N TYR A 299 8.04 13.45 -9.96
CA TYR A 299 8.43 12.06 -10.18
C TYR A 299 9.92 11.87 -9.89
N PHE A 300 10.24 10.86 -9.09
CA PHE A 300 11.57 10.30 -8.97
C PHE A 300 11.66 9.09 -9.90
N ILE A 301 12.52 9.17 -10.91
CA ILE A 301 12.69 8.15 -11.96
C ILE A 301 14.11 7.62 -11.83
N TRP A 302 14.31 6.30 -11.91
CA TRP A 302 15.61 5.70 -11.70
C TRP A 302 15.89 4.46 -12.56
N LYS A 303 17.19 4.19 -12.67
CA LYS A 303 17.78 2.95 -13.15
C LYS A 303 19.03 2.63 -12.31
N PHE A 304 19.00 1.49 -11.65
CA PHE A 304 20.04 0.94 -10.78
C PHE A 304 20.64 -0.29 -11.44
N GLY A 305 21.90 -0.57 -11.12
CA GLY A 305 22.61 -1.71 -11.66
C GLY A 305 23.90 -2.00 -10.88
N PRO A 306 24.71 -2.97 -11.34
CA PRO A 306 24.50 -3.80 -12.52
C PRO A 306 23.75 -5.13 -12.24
N TYR A 307 23.26 -5.32 -11.01
CA TYR A 307 22.73 -6.61 -10.57
C TYR A 307 21.26 -6.84 -10.96
N ASP A 308 20.97 -8.03 -11.48
CA ASP A 308 19.61 -8.51 -11.78
C ASP A 308 18.99 -9.29 -10.61
N GLU A 309 19.83 -9.88 -9.76
CA GLU A 309 19.42 -10.60 -8.54
C GLU A 309 19.69 -9.73 -7.30
N GLY A 310 19.07 -10.04 -6.16
CA GLY A 310 19.20 -9.25 -4.94
C GLY A 310 18.16 -8.13 -4.82
N VAL A 311 18.41 -7.16 -3.92
CA VAL A 311 17.45 -6.08 -3.63
C VAL A 311 18.16 -4.73 -3.51
N PHE A 312 17.69 -3.74 -4.28
CA PHE A 312 18.09 -2.36 -4.13
C PHE A 312 17.20 -1.64 -3.11
N HIS A 313 17.81 -0.74 -2.35
CA HIS A 313 17.14 0.11 -1.39
C HIS A 313 17.58 1.56 -1.56
N VAL A 314 16.63 2.49 -1.59
CA VAL A 314 16.89 3.91 -1.40
C VAL A 314 16.88 4.18 0.10
N VAL A 315 18.02 4.60 0.63
CA VAL A 315 18.27 4.77 2.06
C VAL A 315 18.45 6.25 2.38
N SER A 316 17.56 6.81 3.19
CA SER A 316 17.57 8.23 3.58
C SER A 316 17.10 8.39 5.02
N ASP A 317 17.79 9.24 5.78
CA ASP A 317 17.38 9.66 7.13
C ASP A 317 16.17 10.61 7.13
N ILE A 318 15.59 10.89 5.96
CA ILE A 318 14.34 11.64 5.79
C ILE A 318 13.22 10.74 5.29
N LEU A 319 13.52 9.87 4.31
CA LEU A 319 12.50 9.02 3.66
C LEU A 319 12.38 7.63 4.28
N GLY A 320 13.35 7.22 5.11
CA GLY A 320 13.49 5.85 5.59
C GLY A 320 14.24 4.98 4.59
N VAL A 321 13.93 3.68 4.62
CA VAL A 321 14.53 2.69 3.71
C VAL A 321 13.43 2.13 2.82
N ILE A 322 13.54 2.39 1.52
CA ILE A 322 12.54 1.98 0.53
C ILE A 322 13.17 0.96 -0.40
N ALA A 323 12.65 -0.27 -0.39
CA ALA A 323 13.02 -1.27 -1.39
C ALA A 323 12.50 -0.84 -2.77
N ALA A 324 13.37 -0.91 -3.77
CA ALA A 324 13.07 -0.46 -5.13
C ALA A 324 13.56 -1.48 -6.16
N PRO A 325 12.82 -1.70 -7.25
CA PRO A 325 13.31 -2.48 -8.39
C PRO A 325 14.51 -1.80 -9.06
N GLY A 326 15.24 -2.57 -9.89
CA GLY A 326 16.37 -2.05 -10.67
C GLY A 326 15.99 -0.88 -11.57
N GLU A 327 14.76 -0.82 -12.08
CA GLU A 327 14.26 0.36 -12.80
C GLU A 327 12.83 0.68 -12.39
N GLY A 328 12.50 1.97 -12.37
CA GLY A 328 11.16 2.38 -11.99
C GLY A 328 10.99 3.88 -11.86
N GLN A 329 9.78 4.25 -11.45
CA GLN A 329 9.44 5.62 -11.13
C GLN A 329 8.38 5.65 -10.03
N ILE A 330 8.40 6.70 -9.22
CA ILE A 330 7.40 6.93 -8.18
C ILE A 330 7.07 8.43 -8.13
N GLN A 331 5.78 8.75 -8.00
CA GLN A 331 5.37 10.10 -7.68
C GLN A 331 5.54 10.33 -6.17
N VAL A 332 6.45 11.21 -5.80
CA VAL A 332 6.79 11.50 -4.41
C VAL A 332 7.22 12.95 -4.27
N SER A 333 6.79 13.62 -3.20
CA SER A 333 7.24 14.97 -2.88
C SER A 333 8.58 14.88 -2.15
N LEU A 334 9.67 15.25 -2.82
CA LEU A 334 11.02 15.27 -2.24
C LEU A 334 11.47 16.71 -2.10
N ALA A 335 12.08 17.04 -0.96
CA ALA A 335 12.73 18.35 -0.80
C ALA A 335 13.90 18.47 -1.79
N ASN A 336 14.13 19.69 -2.29
CA ASN A 336 15.33 19.94 -3.08
C ASN A 336 16.56 19.75 -2.18
N ASN A 337 17.59 19.10 -2.72
CA ASN A 337 18.79 18.68 -2.00
C ASN A 337 18.55 17.64 -0.89
N ALA A 338 17.48 16.84 -0.97
CA ALA A 338 17.28 15.72 -0.03
C ALA A 338 18.39 14.66 -0.21
N PRO A 339 19.08 14.24 0.87
CA PRO A 339 20.16 13.26 0.80
C PRO A 339 19.62 11.82 0.74
N PHE A 340 20.31 10.96 -0.01
CA PHE A 340 20.07 9.52 -0.01
C PHE A 340 21.32 8.73 -0.43
N TYR A 341 21.35 7.46 -0.04
CA TYR A 341 22.25 6.44 -0.55
C TYR A 341 21.46 5.41 -1.34
N LEU A 342 22.05 4.85 -2.39
CA LEU A 342 21.60 3.58 -2.97
C LEU A 342 22.32 2.46 -2.23
N ARG A 343 21.59 1.55 -1.60
CA ARG A 343 22.12 0.33 -0.98
C ARG A 343 21.70 -0.88 -1.81
N TYR A 344 22.65 -1.73 -2.16
CA TYR A 344 22.39 -3.04 -2.74
C TYR A 344 22.65 -4.12 -1.69
N THR A 345 21.74 -5.09 -1.59
CA THR A 345 21.89 -6.30 -0.77
C THR A 345 21.90 -7.51 -1.71
N SER A 346 23.00 -8.25 -1.73
CA SER A 346 23.17 -9.40 -2.61
C SER A 346 22.41 -10.63 -2.12
N ALA A 347 22.17 -11.59 -3.01
CA ALA A 347 21.61 -12.90 -2.65
C ALA A 347 22.47 -13.66 -1.63
N ASP A 348 23.80 -13.45 -1.66
CA ASP A 348 24.76 -14.05 -0.73
C ASP A 348 24.86 -13.28 0.62
N GLY A 349 24.11 -12.19 0.79
CA GLY A 349 23.96 -11.47 2.06
C GLY A 349 25.01 -10.37 2.34
N TRP A 350 25.90 -10.08 1.38
CA TRP A 350 26.77 -8.89 1.46
C TRP A 350 26.03 -7.63 0.99
N ILE A 351 26.49 -6.47 1.46
CA ILE A 351 25.87 -5.16 1.16
C ILE A 351 26.87 -4.18 0.57
N SER A 352 26.38 -3.25 -0.24
CA SER A 352 27.19 -2.18 -0.83
C SER A 352 26.37 -0.90 -0.95
N TYR A 353 26.99 0.26 -0.75
CA TYR A 353 26.34 1.57 -0.77
C TYR A 353 26.93 2.45 -1.86
N SER A 354 26.15 3.34 -2.45
CA SER A 354 26.69 4.41 -3.29
C SER A 354 27.43 5.47 -2.47
N ALA A 355 28.10 6.41 -3.14
CA ALA A 355 28.39 7.70 -2.51
C ALA A 355 27.08 8.44 -2.19
N LEU A 356 27.10 9.38 -1.21
CA LEU A 356 25.94 10.19 -0.86
C LEU A 356 25.45 11.01 -2.06
N GLN A 357 24.19 10.83 -2.41
CA GLN A 357 23.53 11.52 -3.50
C GLN A 357 22.54 12.55 -2.96
N HIS A 358 22.19 13.52 -3.81
CA HIS A 358 21.24 14.57 -3.47
C HIS A 358 20.21 14.72 -4.58
N ILE A 359 18.93 14.81 -4.20
CA ILE A 359 17.83 15.06 -5.13
C ILE A 359 17.93 16.50 -5.64
N ARG A 360 17.95 16.69 -6.96
CA ARG A 360 17.95 18.02 -7.59
C ARG A 360 16.71 18.19 -8.45
N HIS A 361 15.92 19.22 -8.15
CA HIS A 361 14.69 19.49 -8.89
C HIS A 361 15.00 20.04 -10.28
N ASN A 362 14.31 19.51 -11.30
CA ASN A 362 14.37 19.99 -12.68
C ASN A 362 15.80 20.05 -13.27
N ALA A 363 16.70 19.22 -12.77
CA ALA A 363 18.05 19.05 -13.29
C ALA A 363 18.12 17.88 -14.30
N PRO A 364 19.15 17.83 -15.17
CA PRO A 364 19.42 16.65 -15.97
C PRO A 364 19.63 15.40 -15.10
N ALA A 365 19.37 14.23 -15.68
CA ALA A 365 19.61 12.95 -15.01
C ALA A 365 21.04 12.87 -14.45
N THR A 366 21.13 12.52 -13.17
CA THR A 366 22.39 12.30 -12.47
C THR A 366 22.83 10.87 -12.72
N LYS A 367 24.08 10.70 -13.17
CA LYS A 367 24.71 9.40 -13.38
C LYS A 367 25.87 9.23 -12.42
N TRP A 368 25.88 8.13 -11.70
CA TRP A 368 26.94 7.73 -10.80
C TRP A 368 27.26 6.25 -11.02
N ARG A 369 28.55 5.93 -11.04
CA ARG A 369 29.06 4.57 -11.12
C ARG A 369 30.28 4.47 -10.23
N ARG A 370 30.39 3.37 -9.49
CA ARG A 370 31.64 3.02 -8.81
C ARG A 370 32.67 2.60 -9.86
N GLU A 371 33.81 3.31 -9.86
CA GLU A 371 35.00 2.96 -10.65
C GLU A 371 35.69 1.71 -10.12
#